data_AF-A0A4T0FFY8-F1
#
_entry.id   AF-A0A4T0FFY8-F1
#
_cell.length_a   1.000
_cell.length_b   1.000
_cell.length_c   1.000
_cell.angle_alpha   90.00
_cell.angle_beta   90.00
_cell.angle_gamma   90.00
#
_symmetry.space_group_name_H-M   'P 1'
#
loop_
_entity.id
_entity.type
_entity.pdbx_description
1 polymer ?
#
loop_
_entity_poly.entity_id
_entity_poly.type
_entity_poly.pdbx_seq_one_letter_code
_entity_poly.pdbx_strand_id
1 'polypeptide(L)'
;MFGFISNWFGKEEVTKTPKYDPGFDKPTQKPVETSVEEQHDSNQQQGTYSPYSLPPDSGIDSAQHVEMRRKIGQASLENCSVLEGMLAHCIKNGSFKDKRVRGCDWLREHFYSCLKEQRHALTELGYALPGNSPKRDFKIRSLADRLAQEREKEADEGN
;
A
#
# COMPACT_ATOMS: atom_id res chain seq x y z
N MET A 1 61.17 3.37 0.89
CA MET A 1 60.89 2.06 0.29
C MET A 1 59.58 2.18 -0.47
N PHE A 2 59.68 2.25 -1.81
CA PHE A 2 58.54 2.22 -2.72
C PHE A 2 58.00 0.79 -2.78
N GLY A 3 56.67 0.62 -2.80
CA GLY A 3 56.09 -0.70 -2.95
C GLY A 3 54.60 -0.71 -3.31
N PHE A 4 54.33 -0.59 -4.61
CA PHE A 4 53.27 -1.26 -5.37
C PHE A 4 51.78 -0.97 -5.07
N ILE A 5 51.26 -0.01 -5.83
CA ILE A 5 49.88 0.04 -6.32
C ILE A 5 49.74 -1.02 -7.43
N SER A 6 48.86 -2.01 -7.25
CA SER A 6 48.55 -3.00 -8.30
C SER A 6 47.04 -3.05 -8.54
N ASN A 7 46.65 -2.39 -9.64
CA ASN A 7 45.55 -2.68 -10.56
C ASN A 7 44.54 -3.76 -10.15
N TRP A 8 43.31 -3.33 -9.89
CA TRP A 8 42.12 -4.17 -9.76
C TRP A 8 41.01 -3.74 -10.74
N PHE A 9 41.40 -3.45 -12.00
CA PHE A 9 40.46 -3.33 -13.11
C PHE A 9 40.57 -4.60 -13.96
N GLY A 10 39.63 -5.52 -13.75
CA GLY A 10 39.57 -6.78 -14.45
C GLY A 10 38.14 -7.12 -14.83
N LYS A 11 37.90 -7.07 -16.15
CA LYS A 11 36.85 -7.72 -16.94
C LYS A 11 35.51 -6.98 -17.07
N GLU A 12 35.38 -6.33 -18.23
CA GLU A 12 34.09 -6.12 -18.90
C GLU A 12 33.44 -7.48 -19.16
N GLU A 13 32.39 -7.81 -18.40
CA GLU A 13 31.48 -8.89 -18.76
C GLU A 13 30.48 -8.36 -19.78
N VAL A 14 30.65 -8.81 -21.03
CA VAL A 14 29.68 -8.63 -22.11
C VAL A 14 28.37 -9.31 -21.69
N THR A 15 27.45 -8.51 -21.16
CA THR A 15 26.05 -8.90 -20.91
C THR A 15 25.39 -9.25 -22.24
N LYS A 16 25.38 -10.54 -22.58
CA LYS A 16 24.46 -11.07 -23.59
C LYS A 16 23.05 -10.91 -23.04
N THR A 17 22.26 -10.05 -23.67
CA THR A 17 20.84 -9.96 -23.37
C THR A 17 20.18 -11.32 -23.62
N PRO A 18 19.33 -11.82 -22.72
CA PRO A 18 18.58 -13.04 -22.97
C PRO A 18 17.69 -12.82 -24.20
N LYS A 19 17.82 -13.69 -25.20
CA LYS A 19 16.92 -13.70 -26.37
C LYS A 19 15.53 -14.09 -25.88
N TYR A 20 14.57 -13.20 -26.12
CA TYR A 20 13.15 -13.47 -25.91
C TYR A 20 12.68 -14.55 -26.88
N ASP A 21 12.11 -15.63 -26.37
CA ASP A 21 11.53 -16.71 -27.15
C ASP A 21 10.00 -16.55 -27.17
N PRO A 22 9.37 -16.15 -28.29
CA PRO A 22 7.94 -15.81 -28.34
C PRO A 22 6.99 -17.01 -28.20
N GLY A 23 7.51 -18.23 -27.96
CA GLY A 23 6.73 -19.45 -27.80
C GLY A 23 6.00 -19.60 -26.46
N PHE A 24 6.30 -18.76 -25.46
CA PHE A 24 5.71 -18.87 -24.12
C PHE A 24 4.41 -18.07 -23.92
N ASP A 25 4.02 -17.21 -24.88
CA ASP A 25 2.76 -16.45 -24.84
C ASP A 25 1.60 -17.22 -25.48
N LYS A 26 1.46 -18.52 -25.19
CA LYS A 26 0.21 -19.22 -25.52
C LYS A 26 -0.75 -19.11 -24.33
N PRO A 27 -1.84 -18.33 -24.44
CA PRO A 27 -2.88 -18.35 -23.42
C PRO A 27 -3.49 -19.75 -23.38
N THR A 28 -3.28 -20.46 -22.28
CA THR A 28 -3.99 -21.70 -21.97
C THR A 28 -5.47 -21.37 -21.84
N GLN A 29 -6.25 -21.68 -22.88
CA GLN A 29 -7.71 -21.66 -22.82
C GLN A 29 -8.14 -22.78 -21.87
N LYS A 30 -8.67 -22.41 -20.70
CA LYS A 30 -9.41 -23.35 -19.86
C LYS A 30 -10.79 -23.56 -20.49
N PRO A 31 -11.28 -24.81 -20.57
CA PRO A 31 -12.61 -25.06 -21.10
C PRO A 31 -13.68 -24.47 -20.18
N VAL A 32 -14.66 -23.84 -20.83
CA VAL A 32 -15.93 -23.40 -20.25
C VAL A 32 -16.86 -24.61 -20.26
N GLU A 33 -17.28 -25.06 -19.08
CA GLU A 33 -18.49 -25.88 -18.94
C GLU A 33 -19.42 -25.22 -17.93
N THR A 34 -20.59 -24.86 -18.44
CA THR A 34 -21.75 -24.40 -17.69
C THR A 34 -22.51 -25.63 -17.19
N SER A 35 -22.70 -25.75 -15.87
CA SER A 35 -23.92 -26.36 -15.34
C SER A 35 -24.22 -25.77 -13.96
N VAL A 36 -25.48 -25.36 -13.82
CA VAL A 36 -26.11 -24.89 -12.59
C VAL A 36 -26.72 -26.11 -11.93
N GLU A 37 -26.34 -26.40 -10.70
CA GLU A 37 -27.24 -26.97 -9.69
C GLU A 37 -26.64 -26.80 -8.29
N GLU A 38 -27.50 -26.33 -7.38
CA GLU A 38 -27.22 -26.06 -5.97
C GLU A 38 -26.78 -27.33 -5.24
N GLN A 39 -25.69 -27.22 -4.48
CA GLN A 39 -25.59 -27.95 -3.22
C GLN A 39 -24.78 -27.16 -2.19
N HIS A 40 -25.49 -26.91 -1.10
CA HIS A 40 -25.09 -26.29 0.14
C HIS A 40 -24.00 -27.14 0.81
N ASP A 41 -22.78 -26.62 0.93
CA ASP A 41 -21.85 -27.12 1.95
C ASP A 41 -20.98 -26.00 2.51
N SER A 42 -20.89 -26.02 3.82
CA SER A 42 -20.35 -24.99 4.69
C SER A 42 -19.00 -25.45 5.18
N ASN A 43 -17.88 -24.91 4.68
CA ASN A 43 -16.69 -24.71 5.52
C ASN A 43 -15.55 -23.96 4.80
N GLN A 44 -15.08 -22.93 5.50
CA GLN A 44 -13.72 -22.38 5.44
C GLN A 44 -13.24 -21.85 4.09
N GLN A 45 -13.88 -20.77 3.64
CA GLN A 45 -13.09 -19.69 3.06
C GLN A 45 -12.23 -19.10 4.18
N GLN A 46 -10.93 -19.40 4.14
CA GLN A 46 -9.91 -18.61 4.80
C GLN A 46 -10.02 -17.18 4.25
N GLY A 47 -10.84 -16.37 4.91
CA GLY A 47 -10.87 -14.94 4.69
C GLY A 47 -9.46 -14.42 4.91
N THR A 48 -8.82 -13.97 3.85
CA THR A 48 -7.73 -13.01 3.95
C THR A 48 -8.31 -11.80 4.69
N TYR A 49 -8.12 -11.79 6.00
CA TYR A 49 -8.55 -10.73 6.90
C TYR A 49 -7.76 -9.48 6.54
N SER A 50 -8.31 -8.74 5.59
CA SER A 50 -7.89 -7.38 5.31
C SER A 50 -8.45 -6.54 6.45
N PRO A 51 -7.64 -5.95 7.35
CA PRO A 51 -8.11 -5.15 8.49
C PRO A 51 -8.77 -3.82 8.07
N TYR A 52 -9.18 -3.69 6.80
CA TYR A 52 -9.66 -2.49 6.15
C TYR A 52 -11.17 -2.47 5.89
N SER A 53 -11.91 -3.46 6.37
CA SER A 53 -13.38 -3.51 6.24
C SER A 53 -14.02 -2.64 7.33
N LEU A 54 -14.29 -1.37 7.03
CA LEU A 54 -15.29 -0.61 7.78
C LEU A 54 -16.61 -1.40 7.77
N PRO A 55 -17.40 -1.38 8.85
CA PRO A 55 -18.59 -2.22 8.98
C PRO A 55 -19.52 -2.05 7.78
N PRO A 56 -20.04 -3.15 7.21
CA PRO A 56 -20.97 -3.10 6.09
C PRO A 56 -22.34 -2.66 6.59
N ASP A 57 -22.51 -1.37 6.86
CA ASP A 57 -23.83 -0.85 7.18
C ASP A 57 -24.66 -0.74 5.89
N SER A 58 -25.57 -1.70 5.73
CA SER A 58 -26.80 -1.63 4.91
C SER A 58 -26.65 -1.47 3.39
N GLY A 59 -26.09 -2.48 2.73
CA GLY A 59 -26.63 -3.04 1.48
C GLY A 59 -26.70 -2.22 0.18
N ILE A 60 -26.52 -0.90 0.18
CA ILE A 60 -26.46 -0.08 -1.05
C ILE A 60 -25.72 1.23 -0.76
N ASP A 61 -24.41 1.14 -0.51
CA ASP A 61 -23.57 2.34 -0.59
C ASP A 61 -23.75 2.92 -2.00
N SER A 62 -24.26 4.14 -2.10
CA SER A 62 -24.41 4.81 -3.39
C SER A 62 -23.07 4.84 -4.11
N ALA A 63 -23.05 4.73 -5.45
CA ALA A 63 -21.81 4.76 -6.23
C ALA A 63 -20.92 5.97 -5.88
N GLN A 64 -21.54 7.09 -5.50
CA GLN A 64 -20.86 8.29 -5.00
C GLN A 64 -20.10 8.05 -3.69
N HIS A 65 -20.71 7.33 -2.75
CA HIS A 65 -20.10 7.00 -1.46
C HIS A 65 -18.90 6.05 -1.62
N VAL A 66 -19.01 5.07 -2.52
CA VAL A 66 -17.89 4.17 -2.87
C VAL A 66 -16.73 4.96 -3.48
N GLU A 67 -17.01 5.86 -4.43
CA GLU A 67 -15.99 6.69 -5.06
C GLU A 67 -15.34 7.66 -4.06
N MET A 68 -16.12 8.23 -3.14
CA MET A 68 -15.60 9.07 -2.06
C MET A 68 -14.64 8.28 -1.16
N ARG A 69 -15.03 7.08 -0.69
CA ARG A 69 -14.16 6.20 0.11
C ARG A 69 -12.88 5.84 -0.65
N ARG A 70 -12.98 5.57 -1.96
CA ARG A 70 -11.82 5.29 -2.82
C ARG A 70 -10.85 6.47 -2.86
N LYS A 71 -11.36 7.68 -3.06
CA LYS A 71 -10.56 8.91 -3.07
C LYS A 71 -9.91 9.21 -1.72
N ILE A 72 -10.65 9.05 -0.61
CA ILE A 72 -10.11 9.17 0.74
C ILE A 72 -8.99 8.15 0.96
N GLY A 73 -9.19 6.90 0.53
CA GLY A 73 -8.18 5.85 0.60
C GLY A 73 -6.91 6.23 -0.16
N GLN A 74 -7.04 6.71 -1.39
CA GLN A 74 -5.90 7.15 -2.19
C GLN A 74 -5.19 8.36 -1.57
N ALA A 75 -5.91 9.39 -1.15
CA ALA A 75 -5.33 10.56 -0.51
C ALA A 75 -4.60 10.22 0.80
N SER A 76 -5.15 9.29 1.60
CA SER A 76 -4.49 8.81 2.83
C SER A 76 -3.17 8.10 2.54
N LEU A 77 -3.08 7.30 1.47
CA LEU A 77 -1.84 6.65 1.06
C LEU A 77 -0.79 7.68 0.63
N GLU A 78 -1.20 8.68 -0.16
CA GLU A 78 -0.27 9.70 -0.63
C GLU A 78 0.27 10.57 0.53
N ASN A 79 -0.55 10.87 1.54
CA ASN A 79 -0.12 11.57 2.75
C ASN A 79 0.84 10.69 3.60
N CYS A 80 0.59 9.38 3.69
CA CYS A 80 1.44 8.43 4.43
C CYS A 80 2.60 7.82 3.60
N SER A 81 2.93 8.42 2.45
CA SER A 81 3.89 7.85 1.48
C SER A 81 5.33 7.73 2.01
N VAL A 82 5.71 8.58 2.97
CA VAL A 82 7.03 8.49 3.63
C VAL A 82 7.15 7.17 4.42
N LEU A 83 6.15 6.86 5.25
CA LEU A 83 6.08 5.61 6.02
C LEU A 83 5.96 4.39 5.09
N GLU A 84 5.22 4.52 3.98
CA GLU A 84 5.17 3.48 2.95
C GLU A 84 6.57 3.18 2.39
N GLY A 85 7.34 4.21 2.04
CA GLY A 85 8.71 4.09 1.56
C GLY A 85 9.65 3.44 2.57
N MET A 86 9.55 3.84 3.85
CA MET A 86 10.33 3.25 4.94
C MET A 86 9.97 1.77 5.17
N LEU A 87 8.68 1.43 5.17
CA LEU A 87 8.19 0.07 5.31
C LEU A 87 8.64 -0.81 4.14
N ALA A 88 8.51 -0.32 2.90
CA ALA A 88 8.99 -1.02 1.71
C ALA A 88 10.51 -1.25 1.75
N HIS A 89 11.27 -0.26 2.21
CA HIS A 89 12.71 -0.38 2.40
C HIS A 89 13.07 -1.41 3.48
N CYS A 90 12.36 -1.40 4.61
CA CYS A 90 12.54 -2.36 5.69
C CYS A 90 12.26 -3.80 5.22
N ILE A 91 11.16 -4.00 4.47
CA ILE A 91 10.81 -5.31 3.90
C ILE A 91 11.86 -5.77 2.89
N LYS A 92 12.39 -4.86 2.06
CA LYS A 92 13.40 -5.17 1.03
C LYS A 92 14.75 -5.54 1.63
N ASN A 93 15.19 -4.83 2.65
CA ASN A 93 16.51 -4.98 3.26
C ASN A 93 16.52 -5.91 4.48
N GLY A 94 15.35 -6.29 4.99
CA GLY A 94 15.20 -7.19 6.13
C GLY A 94 15.85 -8.56 5.89
N SER A 95 16.44 -9.12 6.95
CA SER A 95 17.10 -10.43 6.87
C SER A 95 16.11 -11.54 6.53
N PHE A 96 16.29 -12.16 5.37
CA PHE A 96 15.52 -13.35 4.97
C PHE A 96 15.69 -14.53 5.93
N LYS A 97 16.79 -14.58 6.69
CA LYS A 97 17.09 -15.67 7.64
C LYS A 97 16.36 -15.50 8.97
N ASP A 98 15.90 -14.29 9.29
CA ASP A 98 15.18 -13.98 10.52
C ASP A 98 13.68 -13.76 10.21
N LYS A 99 13.02 -14.79 9.69
CA LYS A 99 11.55 -14.89 9.50
C LYS A 99 10.82 -13.59 9.08
N ARG A 100 11.31 -12.92 8.03
CA ARG A 100 10.66 -12.02 7.03
C ARG A 100 9.68 -10.91 7.43
N VAL A 101 9.24 -10.75 8.69
CA VAL A 101 8.17 -9.79 9.02
C VAL A 101 8.38 -9.09 10.36
N ARG A 102 8.96 -9.75 11.36
CA ARG A 102 8.95 -9.21 12.74
C ARG A 102 9.80 -7.96 12.96
N GLY A 103 10.83 -7.74 12.15
CA GLY A 103 11.70 -6.55 12.26
C GLY A 103 11.04 -5.26 11.80
N CYS A 104 9.94 -5.33 11.04
CA CYS A 104 9.25 -4.15 10.49
C CYS A 104 7.88 -3.91 11.16
N ASP A 105 7.55 -4.64 12.24
CA ASP A 105 6.24 -4.55 12.88
C ASP A 105 5.96 -3.13 13.41
N TRP A 106 6.95 -2.46 14.00
CA TRP A 106 6.83 -1.06 14.42
C TRP A 106 6.51 -0.12 13.25
N LEU A 107 7.27 -0.19 12.14
CA LEU A 107 7.01 0.63 10.94
C LEU A 107 5.64 0.36 10.34
N ARG A 108 5.21 -0.91 10.39
CA ARG A 108 3.90 -1.34 9.93
C ARG A 108 2.80 -0.72 10.80
N GLU A 109 2.91 -0.81 12.12
CA GLU A 109 1.96 -0.19 13.06
C GLU A 109 1.84 1.32 12.84
N HIS A 110 2.96 2.03 12.69
CA HIS A 110 2.99 3.46 12.36
C HIS A 110 2.29 3.77 11.03
N PHE A 111 2.57 2.99 9.98
CA PHE A 111 1.91 3.17 8.70
C PHE A 111 0.38 3.00 8.80
N TYR A 112 -0.09 1.97 9.50
CA TYR A 112 -1.53 1.74 9.70
C TYR A 112 -2.18 2.83 10.58
N SER A 113 -1.46 3.31 11.59
CA SER A 113 -1.89 4.43 12.43
C SER A 113 -2.06 5.70 11.58
N CYS A 114 -1.05 6.06 10.78
CA CYS A 114 -1.13 7.19 9.84
C CYS A 114 -2.34 7.06 8.89
N LEU A 115 -2.56 5.89 8.29
CA LEU A 115 -3.71 5.67 7.41
C LEU A 115 -5.04 5.87 8.11
N LYS A 116 -5.17 5.36 9.34
CA LYS A 116 -6.39 5.49 10.14
C LYS A 116 -6.67 6.95 10.45
N GLU A 117 -5.67 7.69 10.90
CA GLU A 117 -5.78 9.11 11.25
C GLU A 117 -6.08 9.99 10.03
N GLN A 118 -5.37 9.77 8.93
CA GLN A 118 -5.61 10.50 7.68
C GLN A 118 -7.01 10.25 7.13
N ARG A 119 -7.50 9.01 7.15
CA ARG A 119 -8.88 8.70 6.71
C ARG A 119 -9.91 9.40 7.59
N HIS A 120 -9.69 9.40 8.90
CA HIS A 120 -10.56 10.10 9.84
C HIS A 120 -10.58 11.61 9.55
N ALA A 121 -9.41 12.25 9.51
CA ALA A 121 -9.29 13.68 9.25
C ALA A 121 -9.89 14.08 7.88
N LEU A 122 -9.62 13.33 6.82
CA LEU A 122 -10.18 13.59 5.49
C LEU A 122 -11.71 13.47 5.50
N THR A 123 -12.26 12.49 6.23
CA THR A 123 -13.71 12.30 6.35
C THR A 123 -14.34 13.45 7.14
N GLU A 124 -13.78 13.83 8.28
CA GLU A 124 -14.26 14.93 9.12
C GLU A 124 -14.23 16.28 8.42
N LEU A 125 -13.19 16.53 7.62
CA LEU A 125 -13.04 17.76 6.84
C LEU A 125 -13.90 17.78 5.57
N GLY A 126 -14.61 16.68 5.28
CA GLY A 126 -15.49 16.57 4.12
C GLY A 126 -14.74 16.50 2.78
N TYR A 127 -13.61 15.80 2.74
CA TYR A 127 -12.86 15.54 1.51
C TYR A 127 -13.71 14.74 0.51
N ALA A 128 -13.66 15.13 -0.77
CA ALA A 128 -14.37 14.45 -1.85
C ALA A 128 -15.91 14.39 -1.71
N LEU A 129 -16.50 15.27 -0.88
CA LEU A 129 -17.96 15.44 -0.83
C LEU A 129 -18.52 15.95 -2.17
N PRO A 130 -19.75 15.57 -2.53
CA PRO A 130 -20.40 16.11 -3.72
C PRO A 130 -20.53 17.64 -3.62
N GLY A 131 -20.11 18.33 -4.67
CA GLY A 131 -20.10 19.80 -4.71
C GLY A 131 -18.78 20.45 -4.27
N ASN A 132 -17.78 19.68 -3.80
CA ASN A 132 -16.44 20.22 -3.61
C ASN A 132 -15.76 20.52 -4.95
N SER A 133 -15.00 21.61 -4.98
CA SER A 133 -14.09 21.89 -6.09
C SER A 133 -12.74 21.21 -5.86
N PRO A 134 -11.99 20.86 -6.91
CA PRO A 134 -10.64 20.28 -6.78
C PRO A 134 -9.70 21.15 -5.92
N LYS A 135 -9.84 22.47 -5.99
CA LYS A 135 -9.06 23.41 -5.17
C LYS A 135 -9.39 23.31 -3.68
N ARG A 136 -10.65 23.03 -3.33
CA ARG A 136 -11.08 22.80 -1.95
C ARG A 136 -10.55 21.46 -1.45
N ASP A 137 -10.68 20.41 -2.25
CA ASP A 137 -10.18 19.08 -1.90
C ASP A 137 -8.65 19.08 -1.69
N PHE A 138 -7.90 19.80 -2.52
CA PHE A 138 -6.46 19.99 -2.32
C PHE A 138 -6.15 20.65 -0.97
N LYS A 139 -6.88 21.72 -0.61
CA LYS A 139 -6.70 22.39 0.70
C LYS A 139 -7.03 21.47 1.86
N ILE A 140 -8.13 20.72 1.77
CA ILE A 140 -8.52 19.75 2.80
C ILE A 140 -7.42 18.71 2.98
N ARG A 141 -6.91 18.16 1.89
CA ARG A 141 -5.83 17.17 1.93
C ARG A 141 -4.56 17.71 2.59
N SER A 142 -4.12 18.91 2.22
CA SER A 142 -2.94 19.55 2.84
C SER A 142 -3.15 19.88 4.31
N LEU A 143 -4.39 20.19 4.72
CA LEU A 143 -4.71 20.46 6.12
C LEU A 143 -4.73 19.17 6.94
N ALA A 144 -5.26 18.07 6.40
CA ALA A 144 -5.21 16.75 7.03
C ALA A 144 -3.77 16.25 7.24
N ASP A 145 -2.89 16.46 6.25
CA ASP A 145 -1.46 16.15 6.37
C ASP A 145 -0.78 16.94 7.50
N ARG A 146 -1.02 18.26 7.54
CA ARG A 146 -0.48 19.13 8.59
C ARG A 146 -0.94 18.74 10.00
N LEU A 147 -2.23 18.44 10.16
CA LEU A 147 -2.79 18.04 11.46
C LEU A 147 -2.16 16.75 12.00
N ALA A 148 -1.83 15.80 11.12
CA ALA A 148 -1.12 14.59 11.54
C ALA A 148 0.31 14.90 11.99
N GLN A 149 1.04 15.72 11.23
CA GLN A 149 2.40 16.13 11.58
C GLN A 149 2.46 16.92 12.90
N GLU A 150 1.44 17.73 13.20
CA GLU A 150 1.34 18.45 14.47
C GLU A 150 1.13 17.48 15.65
N ARG A 151 0.26 16.48 15.50
CA ARG A 151 0.04 15.45 16.53
C ARG A 151 1.27 14.59 16.80
N GLU A 152 2.00 14.23 15.75
CA GLU A 152 3.27 13.49 15.88
C GLU A 152 4.30 14.31 16.69
N LYS A 153 4.42 15.61 16.41
CA LYS A 153 5.32 16.50 17.16
C LYS A 153 4.92 16.65 18.63
N GLU A 154 3.62 16.81 18.91
CA GLU A 154 3.11 16.90 20.29
C GLU A 154 3.37 15.60 21.07
N ALA A 155 3.31 14.43 20.41
CA ALA A 155 3.61 13.15 21.02
C ALA A 155 5.11 12.98 21.34
N ASP A 156 5.99 13.57 20.53
CA ASP A 156 7.44 13.54 20.74
C ASP A 156 7.87 14.52 21.87
N GLU A 157 7.22 15.67 22.00
CA GLU A 157 7.53 16.67 23.04
C GLU A 157 6.94 16.34 24.42
N GLY A 158 5.96 15.43 24.47
CA GLY A 158 5.30 14.99 25.71
C GLY A 158 5.99 13.83 26.45
N ASN A 159 7.11 13.32 25.93
CA ASN A 159 7.92 12.23 26.51
C ASN A 159 9.30 12.71 26.95
#